data_AF-A0A2J4PAJ8-F1
#
_entry.id   AF-A0A2J4PAJ8-F1
#
_cell.length_a   1.000
_cell.length_b   1.000
_cell.length_c   1.000
_cell.angle_alpha   90.00
_cell.angle_beta   90.00
_cell.angle_gamma   90.00
#
_symmetry.space_group_name_H-M   'P 1'
#
loop_
_entity.id
_entity.type
_entity.pdbx_description
1 polymer ?
#
loop_
_entity_poly.entity_id
_entity_poly.type
_entity_poly.pdbx_seq_one_letter_code
_entity_poly.pdbx_strand_id
1 'polypeptide(L)'
;MITADYQKLEPGSEIRLLEIDGSVFGMDDVLYFHGHSIAHSEAEIQAAGGDETRLPAKSIWWQDNEYMPWPCIIDGIESSTSGRDAQPSLKVANIDASITALCL
;
A
#
# COMPACT_ATOMS: atom_id res chain seq x y z
N MET A 1 10.51 24.55 -21.85
CA MET A 1 11.39 23.49 -21.34
C MET A 1 10.56 22.71 -20.33
N ILE A 2 10.11 21.51 -20.70
CA ILE A 2 9.35 20.61 -19.81
C ILE A 2 10.35 19.60 -19.27
N THR A 3 10.68 19.69 -17.99
CA THR A 3 11.36 18.64 -17.24
C THR A 3 10.37 17.51 -17.07
N ALA A 4 10.43 16.53 -17.97
CA ALA A 4 9.76 15.25 -17.76
C ALA A 4 10.54 14.48 -16.69
N ASP A 5 10.31 14.82 -15.42
CA ASP A 5 10.52 13.91 -14.29
C ASP A 5 9.42 12.83 -14.34
N TYR A 6 9.40 12.09 -15.44
CA TYR A 6 8.69 10.84 -15.54
C TYR A 6 9.43 9.90 -14.60
N GLN A 7 8.87 9.63 -13.42
CA GLN A 7 9.33 8.53 -12.59
C GLN A 7 9.23 7.26 -13.43
N LYS A 8 10.36 6.90 -14.06
CA LYS A 8 10.53 5.61 -14.73
C LYS A 8 10.58 4.58 -13.62
N LEU A 9 9.42 4.00 -13.32
CA LEU A 9 9.39 2.65 -12.79
C LEU A 9 10.07 1.79 -13.85
N GLU A 10 11.24 1.24 -13.55
CA GLU A 10 11.88 0.27 -14.44
C GLU A 10 10.87 -0.87 -14.72
N PRO A 11 10.67 -1.27 -16.00
CA PRO A 11 9.80 -2.39 -16.34
C PRO A 11 10.21 -3.62 -15.50
N GLY A 12 9.34 -4.03 -14.57
CA GLY A 12 9.62 -5.11 -13.61
C GLY A 12 9.29 -4.77 -12.15
N SER A 13 9.02 -3.51 -11.81
CA SER A 13 8.55 -3.14 -10.47
C SER A 13 7.02 -2.94 -10.46
N GLU A 14 6.26 -4.03 -10.41
CA GLU A 14 4.82 -3.95 -10.15
C GLU A 14 4.60 -3.41 -8.73
N ILE A 15 3.81 -2.32 -8.63
CA ILE A 15 3.32 -1.83 -7.35
C ILE A 15 1.84 -2.20 -7.27
N ARG A 16 1.44 -2.79 -6.16
CA ARG A 16 0.05 -3.10 -5.86
C ARG A 16 -0.50 -2.10 -4.87
N LEU A 17 -1.54 -1.40 -5.31
CA LEU A 17 -2.35 -0.52 -4.49
C LEU A 17 -3.62 -1.28 -4.09
N LEU A 18 -4.02 -1.17 -2.83
CA LEU A 18 -5.16 -1.87 -2.27
C LEU A 18 -6.15 -0.85 -1.71
N GLU A 19 -7.43 -1.12 -1.99
CA GLU A 19 -8.56 -0.31 -1.56
C GLU A 19 -9.55 -1.25 -0.88
N ILE A 20 -9.94 -0.92 0.35
CA ILE A 20 -10.99 -1.64 1.08
C ILE A 20 -12.15 -0.67 1.32
N ASP A 21 -13.23 -0.90 0.60
CA ASP A 21 -14.52 -0.26 0.84
C ASP A 21 -15.34 -1.13 1.82
N GLY A 22 -15.44 -0.66 3.06
CA GLY A 22 -16.22 -1.29 4.12
C GLY A 22 -17.58 -0.63 4.36
N SER A 23 -18.06 0.21 3.45
CA SER A 23 -19.30 1.01 3.63
C SER A 23 -20.52 0.16 4.02
N VAL A 24 -20.63 -1.05 3.47
CA VAL A 24 -21.70 -2.00 3.80
C VAL A 24 -21.66 -2.47 5.26
N PHE A 25 -20.49 -2.44 5.89
CA PHE A 25 -20.26 -2.80 7.28
C PHE A 25 -20.25 -1.59 8.21
N GLY A 26 -20.64 -0.40 7.73
CA GLY A 26 -20.71 0.82 8.52
C GLY A 26 -19.37 1.54 8.70
N MET A 27 -18.38 1.27 7.83
CA MET A 27 -17.19 2.12 7.75
C MET A 27 -17.53 3.39 6.96
N ASP A 28 -17.20 4.54 7.52
CA ASP A 28 -17.41 5.83 6.86
C ASP A 28 -16.36 6.11 5.78
N ASP A 29 -15.17 5.53 5.92
CA ASP A 29 -14.01 5.77 5.07
C ASP A 29 -13.55 4.52 4.31
N VAL A 30 -13.09 4.72 3.07
CA VAL A 30 -12.36 3.72 2.30
C VAL A 30 -10.91 3.70 2.78
N LEU A 31 -10.37 2.51 3.06
CA LEU A 31 -8.97 2.36 3.44
C LEU A 31 -8.11 2.18 2.20
N TYR A 32 -7.06 2.99 2.09
CA TYR A 32 -6.09 2.98 0.99
C TYR A 32 -4.70 2.60 1.51
N PHE A 33 -4.11 1.52 1.02
CA PHE A 33 -2.79 1.06 1.49
C PHE A 33 -1.95 0.36 0.41
N HIS A 34 -0.64 0.29 0.66
CA HIS A 34 0.31 -0.44 -0.18
C HIS A 34 1.38 -1.15 0.66
N GLY A 35 1.81 -2.33 0.20
CA GLY A 35 2.90 -3.11 0.80
C GLY A 35 4.28 -2.82 0.19
N HIS A 36 4.40 -1.80 -0.66
CA HIS A 36 5.64 -1.50 -1.38
C HIS A 36 6.63 -0.70 -0.53
N SER A 37 7.86 -1.22 -0.40
CA SER A 37 8.95 -0.58 0.33
C SER A 37 9.64 0.49 -0.51
N ILE A 38 9.37 1.77 -0.23
CA ILE A 38 10.01 2.90 -0.91
C ILE A 38 11.30 3.28 -0.20
N ALA A 39 12.44 3.14 -0.88
CA ALA A 39 13.74 3.52 -0.32
C ALA A 39 13.85 5.04 -0.08
N HIS A 40 14.52 5.43 1.00
CA HIS A 40 14.91 6.83 1.23
C HIS A 40 16.07 7.23 0.33
N SER A 41 16.09 8.50 -0.06
CA SER A 41 17.20 9.11 -0.78
C SER A 41 18.39 9.35 0.16
N GLU A 42 19.58 9.42 -0.42
CA GLU A 42 20.82 9.73 0.31
C GLU A 42 20.70 11.05 1.12
N ALA A 43 20.05 12.08 0.56
CA ALA A 43 19.85 13.35 1.23
C ALA A 43 18.95 13.23 2.47
N GLU A 44 17.89 12.42 2.40
CA GLU A 44 17.02 12.13 3.55
C GLU A 44 17.77 11.38 4.64
N ILE A 45 18.59 10.38 4.26
CA ILE A 45 19.40 9.59 5.19
C ILE A 45 20.44 10.47 5.90
N GLN A 46 21.12 11.35 5.16
CA GLN A 46 22.07 12.31 5.75
C GLN A 46 21.39 13.31 6.68
N ALA A 47 20.21 13.82 6.31
CA ALA A 47 19.43 14.74 7.12
C ALA A 47 18.81 14.08 8.38
N ALA A 48 18.65 12.76 8.38
CA ALA A 48 18.26 11.99 9.55
C ALA A 48 19.41 11.86 10.57
N GLY A 49 20.68 11.92 10.12
CA GLY A 49 21.83 11.89 11.02
C GLY A 49 21.94 10.61 11.88
N GLY A 50 21.38 9.50 11.39
CA GLY A 50 21.30 8.22 12.11
C GLY A 50 20.07 8.06 13.02
N ASP A 51 19.17 9.04 13.07
CA ASP A 51 17.89 8.92 13.80
C ASP A 51 16.80 8.30 12.90
N GLU A 52 16.51 7.03 13.13
CA GLU A 52 15.51 6.25 12.38
C GLU A 52 14.09 6.81 12.49
N THR A 53 13.77 7.54 13.57
CA THR A 53 12.43 8.13 13.75
C THR A 53 12.12 9.22 12.71
N ARG A 54 13.16 9.75 12.06
CA ARG A 54 13.07 10.75 10.98
C ARG A 54 12.97 10.13 9.58
N LEU A 55 12.97 8.81 9.50
CA LEU A 55 12.84 8.04 8.26
C LEU A 55 11.57 7.18 8.30
N PRO A 56 10.37 7.79 8.40
CA PRO A 56 9.12 7.04 8.38
C PRO A 56 8.89 6.44 6.98
N ALA A 57 8.15 5.33 6.93
CA ALA A 57 7.70 4.77 5.66
C ALA A 57 6.89 5.80 4.86
N LYS A 58 7.06 5.80 3.54
CA LYS A 58 6.49 6.82 2.64
C LYS A 58 5.21 6.34 1.98
N SER A 59 4.17 7.19 2.00
CA SER A 59 2.91 6.98 1.27
C SER A 59 3.09 7.08 -0.25
N ILE A 60 2.18 6.47 -0.99
CA ILE A 60 2.04 6.63 -2.45
C ILE A 60 0.81 7.48 -2.73
N TRP A 61 0.93 8.48 -3.60
CA TRP A 61 -0.20 9.31 -4.04
C TRP A 61 -0.59 8.94 -5.47
N TRP A 62 -1.85 8.56 -5.68
CA TRP A 62 -2.37 8.17 -6.99
C TRP A 62 -3.85 8.50 -7.12
N GLN A 63 -4.27 9.07 -8.26
CA GLN A 63 -5.61 9.65 -8.49
C GLN A 63 -6.17 10.40 -7.28
N ASP A 64 -5.37 11.33 -6.74
CA ASP A 64 -5.75 12.18 -5.61
C ASP A 64 -6.02 11.44 -4.27
N ASN A 65 -5.74 10.13 -4.21
CA ASN A 65 -5.83 9.32 -3.00
C ASN A 65 -4.44 9.05 -2.42
N GLU A 66 -4.32 9.14 -1.10
CA GLU A 66 -3.14 8.74 -0.34
C GLU A 66 -3.24 7.26 0.04
N TYR A 67 -2.29 6.45 -0.42
CA TYR A 67 -2.12 5.07 0.00
C TYR A 67 -1.07 5.01 1.10
N MET A 68 -1.48 4.55 2.29
CA MET A 68 -0.59 4.44 3.44
C MET A 68 0.33 3.22 3.34
N PRO A 69 1.57 3.30 3.86
CA PRO A 69 2.57 2.23 3.74
C PRO A 69 2.35 1.13 4.79
N TRP A 70 1.26 0.39 4.70
CA TRP A 70 0.96 -0.72 5.60
C TRP A 70 1.48 -2.04 5.03
N PRO A 71 2.29 -2.81 5.79
CA PRO A 71 2.69 -4.15 5.41
C PRO A 71 1.46 -5.00 5.10
N CYS A 72 1.35 -5.44 3.86
CA CYS A 72 0.26 -6.29 3.39
C CYS A 72 0.80 -7.39 2.48
N ILE A 73 0.16 -8.56 2.56
CA ILE A 73 0.45 -9.72 1.72
C ILE A 73 -0.88 -10.18 1.11
N ILE A 74 -0.89 -10.34 -0.20
CA ILE A 74 -2.03 -10.86 -0.93
C ILE A 74 -1.60 -12.09 -1.74
N ASP A 75 -2.25 -13.20 -1.46
CA ASP A 75 -1.98 -14.51 -2.07
C ASP A 75 -3.25 -15.03 -2.75
N GLY A 76 -3.11 -16.02 -3.64
CA GLY A 76 -4.27 -16.73 -4.21
C GLY A 76 -5.09 -15.93 -5.23
N ILE A 77 -4.56 -14.82 -5.75
CA ILE A 77 -5.14 -14.19 -6.94
C ILE A 77 -4.83 -15.07 -8.14
N GLU A 78 -5.84 -15.78 -8.63
CA GLU A 78 -5.75 -16.58 -9.85
C GLU A 78 -6.91 -16.26 -10.79
N SER A 79 -6.65 -16.32 -12.10
CA SER A 79 -7.69 -16.29 -13.12
C SER A 79 -7.95 -17.73 -13.56
N SER A 80 -9.08 -18.29 -13.15
CA SER A 80 -9.45 -19.68 -13.48
C SER A 80 -10.49 -19.70 -14.60
N THR A 81 -10.19 -20.45 -15.66
CA THR A 81 -11.16 -20.78 -16.73
C THR A 81 -11.76 -22.17 -16.53
N SER A 82 -11.41 -22.85 -15.43
CA SER A 82 -11.59 -24.29 -15.22
C SER A 82 -12.76 -24.63 -14.27
N GLY A 83 -13.54 -23.62 -13.87
CA GLY A 83 -14.73 -23.77 -13.02
C GLY A 83 -14.45 -23.89 -11.50
N ARG A 84 -13.21 -23.68 -11.06
CA ARG A 84 -12.88 -23.45 -9.64
C ARG A 84 -12.71 -21.95 -9.41
N ASP A 85 -13.40 -21.41 -8.41
CA ASP A 85 -13.27 -20.02 -8.01
C ASP A 85 -11.93 -19.77 -7.31
N ALA A 86 -11.29 -18.66 -7.64
CA ALA A 86 -10.10 -18.20 -6.93
C ALA A 86 -10.41 -17.96 -5.45
N GLN A 87 -9.47 -18.29 -4.57
CA GLN A 87 -9.58 -18.06 -3.13
C GLN A 87 -8.48 -17.07 -2.69
N PRO A 88 -8.61 -15.78 -3.04
CA PRO A 88 -7.63 -14.79 -2.63
C PRO A 88 -7.65 -14.61 -1.11
N SER A 89 -6.46 -14.46 -0.52
CA SER A 89 -6.30 -14.14 0.89
C SER A 89 -5.50 -12.86 1.02
N LEU A 90 -6.03 -11.90 1.78
CA LEU A 90 -5.35 -10.65 2.11
C LEU A 90 -5.02 -10.62 3.61
N LYS A 91 -3.76 -10.36 3.94
CA LYS A 91 -3.28 -10.09 5.29
C LYS A 91 -2.74 -8.68 5.35
N VAL A 92 -3.25 -7.87 6.25
CA VAL A 92 -2.82 -6.48 6.45
C VAL A 92 -2.39 -6.31 7.90
N ALA A 93 -1.24 -5.68 8.14
CA ALA A 93 -0.81 -5.33 9.47
C ALA A 93 -1.69 -4.18 10.02
N ASN A 94 -2.37 -4.44 11.14
CA ASN A 94 -3.17 -3.44 11.84
C ASN A 94 -2.28 -2.57 12.74
N ILE A 95 -1.51 -1.66 12.13
CA ILE A 95 -0.48 -0.87 12.82
C ILE A 95 -1.09 0.21 13.72
N ASP A 96 -2.22 0.77 13.33
CA ASP A 96 -2.90 1.89 13.98
C ASP A 96 -4.17 1.49 14.74
N ALA A 97 -4.45 0.18 14.83
CA ALA A 97 -5.66 -0.39 15.41
C ALA A 97 -6.98 0.01 14.71
N SER A 98 -6.91 0.53 13.48
CA SER A 98 -8.09 0.93 12.70
C SER A 98 -8.95 -0.24 12.23
N ILE A 99 -8.34 -1.39 11.93
CA ILE A 99 -9.07 -2.61 11.52
C ILE A 99 -9.43 -3.41 12.77
N THR A 100 -10.48 -3.02 13.46
CA THR A 100 -11.02 -3.81 14.57
C THR A 100 -11.88 -4.95 14.06
N ALA A 101 -11.84 -6.12 14.70
CA ALA A 101 -12.80 -7.18 14.42
C ALA A 101 -14.21 -6.65 14.74
N LEU A 102 -15.02 -6.41 13.71
CA LEU A 102 -16.46 -6.28 13.87
C LEU A 102 -17.01 -7.65 14.26
N CYS A 103 -16.95 -7.99 15.54
CA CYS A 103 -17.74 -9.08 16.09
C CYS A 103 -19.14 -8.55 16.35
N LEU A 104 -20.09 -8.91 15.49
CA LEU A 104 -21.52 -8.82 15.77
C LEU A 104 -22.22 -10.10 15.31
#